data_AF-A0A2S7Q653-F1
#
_entry.id   AF-A0A2S7Q653-F1
#
_cell.length_a   1.000
_cell.length_b   1.000
_cell.length_c   1.000
_cell.angle_alpha   90.00
_cell.angle_beta   90.00
_cell.angle_gamma   90.00
#
_symmetry.space_group_name_H-M   'P 1'
#
loop_
_entity.id
_entity.type
_entity.pdbx_description
1 polymer ?
#
loop_
_entity_poly.entity_id
_entity_poly.type
_entity_poly.pdbx_seq_one_letter_code
_entity_poly.pdbx_strand_id
1 'polypeptide(L)'
;MMLSAVTTSLLASLISTTLAVPTSNYIDWKTFKATGVNLGGWLVQEAVIDPVFWAQYAGNATDEWGLCAHLATQCGPVLEKRYATFINPSDIDLLASSGVTILRIPTSYAAWVKVPAGTKSPISKPSQLMRLQSTTCI
;
A
#
# COMPACT_ATOMS: atom_id res chain seq x y z
N MET A 1 -10.14 -20.98 69.05
CA MET A 1 -9.33 -20.43 67.94
C MET A 1 -10.09 -20.64 66.64
N MET A 2 -10.79 -19.61 66.16
CA MET A 2 -11.34 -19.58 64.81
C MET A 2 -10.44 -18.68 63.97
N LEU A 3 -9.85 -19.19 62.89
CA LEU A 3 -9.27 -18.35 61.83
C LEU A 3 -10.21 -18.42 60.63
N SER A 4 -10.82 -17.29 60.30
CA SER A 4 -11.63 -17.09 59.10
C SER A 4 -10.72 -16.53 58.01
N ALA A 5 -10.68 -17.19 56.85
CA ALA A 5 -9.94 -16.71 55.68
C ALA A 5 -10.87 -15.84 54.82
N VAL A 6 -10.52 -14.55 54.67
CA VAL A 6 -11.22 -13.62 53.77
C VAL A 6 -10.53 -13.70 52.41
N THR A 7 -11.21 -14.25 51.41
CA THR A 7 -10.77 -14.25 50.02
C THR A 7 -11.31 -13.01 49.31
N THR A 8 -10.43 -12.07 48.96
CA THR A 8 -10.77 -10.91 48.13
C THR A 8 -10.75 -11.29 46.65
N SER A 9 -11.91 -11.30 45.99
CA SER A 9 -12.05 -11.51 44.55
C SER A 9 -11.82 -10.20 43.79
N LEU A 10 -10.80 -10.16 42.93
CA LEU A 10 -10.51 -9.04 42.03
C LEU A 10 -11.30 -9.24 40.72
N LEU A 11 -12.34 -8.45 40.47
CA LEU A 11 -13.00 -8.42 39.15
C LEU A 11 -12.19 -7.52 38.20
N ALA A 12 -11.52 -8.13 37.21
CA ALA A 12 -10.98 -7.40 36.07
C ALA A 12 -12.11 -7.11 35.08
N SER A 13 -12.46 -5.84 34.89
CA SER A 13 -13.42 -5.41 33.87
C SER A 13 -12.72 -5.34 32.51
N LEU A 14 -13.07 -6.27 31.62
CA LEU A 14 -12.64 -6.26 30.22
C LEU A 14 -13.46 -5.18 29.49
N ILE A 15 -12.84 -4.02 29.22
CA ILE A 15 -13.39 -3.02 28.30
C ILE A 15 -13.24 -3.59 26.88
N SER A 16 -14.29 -4.23 26.38
CA SER A 16 -14.38 -4.59 24.96
C SER A 16 -14.59 -3.32 24.15
N THR A 17 -13.51 -2.75 23.60
CA THR A 17 -13.60 -1.73 22.55
C THR A 17 -14.15 -2.39 21.28
N THR A 18 -15.46 -2.36 21.09
CA THR A 18 -16.08 -2.73 19.82
C THR A 18 -15.65 -1.72 18.77
N LEU A 19 -14.77 -2.13 17.85
CA LEU A 19 -14.51 -1.38 16.61
C LEU A 19 -15.83 -1.36 15.84
N ALA A 20 -16.50 -0.20 15.81
CA ALA A 20 -17.68 -0.02 14.98
C ALA A 20 -17.27 -0.25 13.53
N VAL A 21 -17.82 -1.30 12.90
CA VAL A 21 -17.66 -1.52 11.46
C VAL A 21 -18.34 -0.34 10.77
N PRO A 22 -17.61 0.51 10.01
CA PRO A 22 -18.24 1.63 9.33
C PRO A 22 -19.26 1.08 8.34
N THR A 23 -20.52 1.47 8.51
CA THR A 23 -21.58 1.18 7.56
C THR A 23 -21.34 2.05 6.33
N SER A 24 -20.52 1.59 5.39
CA SER A 24 -20.35 2.32 4.14
C SER A 24 -21.57 2.08 3.27
N ASN A 25 -22.32 3.14 2.97
CA ASN A 25 -23.15 3.13 1.78
C ASN A 25 -22.19 3.00 0.58
N TYR A 26 -22.36 1.93 -0.22
CA TYR A 26 -21.59 1.78 -1.45
C TYR A 26 -21.81 2.99 -2.36
N ILE A 27 -20.78 3.38 -3.10
CA ILE A 27 -20.84 4.51 -4.05
C ILE A 27 -21.80 4.15 -5.19
N ASP A 28 -22.78 5.02 -5.45
CA ASP A 28 -23.58 4.98 -6.68
C ASP A 28 -22.88 5.80 -7.78
N TRP A 29 -22.25 5.10 -8.72
CA TRP A 29 -21.52 5.71 -9.84
C TRP A 29 -22.40 6.57 -10.77
N LYS A 30 -23.73 6.44 -10.73
CA LYS A 30 -24.62 7.28 -11.54
C LYS A 30 -24.73 8.71 -11.00
N THR A 31 -24.64 8.86 -9.69
CA THR A 31 -24.83 10.14 -8.99
C THR A 31 -23.54 10.70 -8.44
N PHE A 32 -22.55 9.86 -8.16
CA PHE A 32 -21.24 10.27 -7.69
C PHE A 32 -20.50 11.13 -8.73
N LYS A 33 -19.94 12.24 -8.26
CA LYS A 33 -19.05 13.11 -9.02
C LYS A 33 -17.67 13.08 -8.38
N ALA A 34 -16.66 12.84 -9.21
CA ALA A 34 -15.30 12.61 -8.75
C ALA A 34 -14.34 13.65 -9.32
N THR A 35 -13.50 14.21 -8.47
CA THR A 35 -12.27 14.90 -8.85
C THR A 35 -11.13 13.98 -8.45
N GLY A 36 -10.47 13.38 -9.44
CA GLY A 36 -9.58 12.25 -9.18
C GLY A 36 -8.17 12.45 -9.71
N VAL A 37 -7.23 11.75 -9.08
CA VAL A 37 -5.85 11.64 -9.56
C VAL A 37 -5.40 10.18 -9.60
N ASN A 38 -4.39 9.91 -10.42
CA ASN A 38 -3.70 8.63 -10.44
C ASN A 38 -2.41 8.73 -9.62
N LEU A 39 -2.16 7.75 -8.75
CA LEU A 39 -0.86 7.58 -8.09
C LEU A 39 0.08 6.74 -8.98
N GLY A 40 0.31 7.22 -10.20
CA GLY A 40 1.17 6.57 -11.19
C GLY A 40 2.65 6.65 -10.81
N GLY A 41 3.47 5.70 -11.28
CA GLY A 41 4.91 5.68 -10.95
C GLY A 41 5.24 5.23 -9.53
N TRP A 42 4.23 4.91 -8.72
CA TRP A 42 4.38 4.43 -7.35
C TRP A 42 4.51 2.90 -7.30
N LEU A 43 3.42 2.17 -7.51
CA LEU A 43 3.37 0.70 -7.49
C LEU A 43 3.52 0.07 -8.89
N VAL A 44 3.66 0.89 -9.92
CA VAL A 44 4.03 0.47 -11.28
C VAL A 44 5.00 1.51 -11.82
N GLN A 45 6.16 1.08 -12.32
CA GLN A 45 7.24 1.98 -12.72
C GLN A 45 7.12 2.36 -14.20
N GLU A 46 7.23 3.65 -14.49
CA GLU A 46 7.17 4.19 -15.85
C GLU A 46 8.27 5.23 -16.05
N ALA A 47 9.02 5.11 -17.15
CA ALA A 47 10.16 5.97 -17.46
C ALA A 47 9.82 7.46 -17.50
N VAL A 48 8.62 7.77 -17.99
CA VAL A 48 8.16 9.15 -18.20
C VAL A 48 7.71 9.86 -16.92
N ILE A 49 7.43 9.12 -15.85
CA ILE A 49 6.95 9.70 -14.58
C ILE A 49 8.12 10.16 -13.73
N ASP A 50 9.19 9.38 -13.66
CA ASP A 50 10.42 9.72 -12.95
C ASP A 50 11.65 9.31 -13.78
N PRO A 51 12.06 10.16 -14.74
CA PRO A 51 13.20 9.87 -15.61
C PRO A 51 14.53 9.74 -14.85
N VAL A 52 14.64 10.36 -13.66
CA VAL A 52 15.86 10.30 -12.84
C VAL A 52 15.99 8.93 -12.20
N PHE A 53 14.91 8.42 -11.58
CA PHE A 53 14.86 7.05 -11.09
C PHE A 53 15.09 6.05 -12.23
N TRP A 54 14.45 6.27 -13.38
CA TRP A 54 14.61 5.38 -14.53
C TRP A 54 16.05 5.33 -15.03
N ALA A 55 16.69 6.49 -15.26
CA ALA A 55 18.07 6.56 -15.71
C ALA A 55 19.05 5.92 -14.71
N GLN A 56 18.76 6.00 -13.41
CA GLN A 56 19.59 5.43 -12.37
C GLN A 56 19.51 3.89 -12.31
N TYR A 57 18.33 3.30 -12.51
CA TYR A 57 18.08 1.89 -12.19
C TYR A 57 17.67 1.00 -13.36
N ALA A 58 17.20 1.56 -14.47
CA ALA A 58 16.61 0.77 -15.56
C ALA A 58 17.63 0.26 -16.58
N GLY A 59 18.85 0.81 -16.62
CA GLY A 59 19.80 0.53 -17.70
C GLY A 59 19.18 0.84 -19.07
N ASN A 60 19.13 -0.16 -19.96
CA ASN A 60 18.48 -0.03 -21.27
C ASN A 60 17.02 -0.54 -21.29
N ALA A 61 16.41 -0.76 -20.12
CA ALA A 61 15.06 -1.28 -20.05
C ALA A 61 14.01 -0.26 -20.52
N THR A 62 13.01 -0.77 -21.23
CA THR A 62 11.85 0.00 -21.73
C THR A 62 10.62 -0.13 -20.83
N ASP A 63 10.62 -1.07 -19.89
CA ASP A 63 9.53 -1.33 -18.95
C ASP A 63 10.04 -1.82 -17.57
N GLU A 64 9.13 -1.91 -16.60
CA GLU A 64 9.43 -2.36 -15.24
C GLU A 64 9.96 -3.80 -15.21
N TRP A 65 9.50 -4.65 -16.13
CA TRP A 65 9.99 -6.02 -16.25
C TRP A 65 11.48 -6.03 -16.58
N GLY A 66 11.89 -5.28 -17.61
CA GLY A 66 13.27 -5.12 -18.01
C GLY A 66 14.12 -4.46 -16.92
N LEU A 67 13.58 -3.46 -16.21
CA LEU A 67 14.23 -2.83 -15.06
C LEU A 67 14.56 -3.87 -13.99
N CYS A 68 13.57 -4.71 -13.63
CA CYS A 68 13.79 -5.73 -12.61
C CYS A 68 14.64 -6.90 -13.10
N ALA A 69 14.59 -7.24 -14.39
CA ALA A 69 15.51 -8.19 -15.00
C ALA A 69 16.96 -7.67 -14.96
N HIS A 70 17.17 -6.37 -15.20
CA HIS A 70 18.48 -5.71 -15.12
C HIS A 70 19.01 -5.67 -13.67
N LEU A 71 18.18 -5.28 -12.71
CA LEU A 71 18.56 -5.20 -11.29
C LEU A 71 18.73 -6.56 -10.62
N ALA A 72 18.13 -7.62 -11.16
CA ALA A 72 18.13 -8.96 -10.58
C ALA A 72 17.75 -8.95 -9.09
N THR A 73 18.65 -9.36 -8.20
CA THR A 73 18.41 -9.42 -6.75
C THR A 73 18.21 -8.03 -6.12
N GLN A 74 18.60 -6.95 -6.80
CA GLN A 74 18.41 -5.58 -6.34
C GLN A 74 17.02 -5.00 -6.67
N CYS A 75 16.23 -5.64 -7.55
CA CYS A 75 14.89 -5.14 -7.89
C CYS A 75 14.03 -4.97 -6.64
N GLY A 76 13.99 -5.98 -5.77
CA GLY A 76 13.26 -5.90 -4.50
C GLY A 76 13.69 -4.70 -3.66
N PRO A 77 14.93 -4.66 -3.14
CA PRO A 77 15.42 -3.55 -2.31
C PRO A 77 15.21 -2.15 -2.91
N VAL A 78 15.43 -1.98 -4.22
CA VAL A 78 15.25 -0.69 -4.91
C VAL A 78 13.78 -0.28 -4.94
N LEU A 79 12.89 -1.21 -5.32
CA LEU A 79 11.46 -0.93 -5.38
C LEU A 79 10.83 -0.77 -3.99
N GLU A 80 11.26 -1.55 -3.00
CA GLU A 80 10.86 -1.38 -1.60
C GLU A 80 11.12 0.03 -1.08
N LYS A 81 12.33 0.54 -1.35
CA LYS A 81 12.70 1.91 -0.99
C LYS A 81 11.80 2.91 -1.70
N ARG A 82 11.56 2.73 -3.00
CA ARG A 82 10.69 3.62 -3.76
C ARG A 82 9.24 3.61 -3.24
N TYR A 83 8.66 2.44 -2.99
CA TYR A 83 7.32 2.33 -2.44
C TYR A 83 7.17 3.03 -1.09
N ALA A 84 8.26 3.08 -0.32
CA ALA A 84 8.31 3.70 0.99
C ALA A 84 8.43 5.23 0.97
N THR A 85 8.93 5.82 -0.12
CA THR A 85 9.29 7.24 -0.14
C THR A 85 8.66 8.06 -1.26
N PHE A 86 8.13 7.42 -2.30
CA PHE A 86 7.62 8.12 -3.48
C PHE A 86 6.25 8.76 -3.23
N ILE A 87 5.37 8.11 -2.46
CA ILE A 87 4.09 8.66 -1.99
C ILE A 87 4.01 8.43 -0.48
N ASN A 88 3.71 9.50 0.24
CA ASN A 88 3.61 9.55 1.70
C ASN A 88 2.21 10.05 2.13
N PRO A 89 1.81 9.87 3.41
CA PRO A 89 0.54 10.37 3.91
C PRO A 89 0.32 11.88 3.68
N SER A 90 1.39 12.68 3.78
CA SER A 90 1.34 14.13 3.51
C SER A 90 0.96 14.48 2.08
N ASP A 91 1.26 13.61 1.10
CA ASP A 91 0.84 13.81 -0.29
C ASP A 91 -0.67 13.59 -0.41
N ILE A 92 -1.23 12.66 0.36
CA ILE A 92 -2.67 12.42 0.42
C ILE A 92 -3.37 13.60 1.08
N ASP A 93 -2.83 14.13 2.17
CA ASP A 93 -3.35 15.33 2.84
C ASP A 93 -3.38 16.53 1.87
N LEU A 94 -2.31 16.72 1.09
CA LEU A 94 -2.24 17.76 0.07
C LEU A 94 -3.32 17.57 -1.00
N LEU A 95 -3.46 16.35 -1.55
CA LEU A 95 -4.49 16.04 -2.55
C LEU A 95 -5.89 16.30 -1.99
N ALA A 96 -6.18 15.85 -0.77
CA ALA A 96 -7.46 16.11 -0.11
C ALA A 96 -7.72 17.62 0.07
N SER A 97 -6.72 18.38 0.54
CA SER A 97 -6.82 19.84 0.69
C SER A 97 -7.06 20.58 -0.63
N SER A 98 -6.63 19.98 -1.76
CA SER A 98 -6.86 20.51 -3.11
C SER A 98 -8.22 20.12 -3.71
N GLY A 99 -9.04 19.35 -2.99
CA GLY A 99 -10.38 18.94 -3.41
C GLY A 99 -10.42 17.62 -4.20
N VAL A 100 -9.38 16.78 -4.13
CA VAL A 100 -9.41 15.42 -4.69
C VAL A 100 -10.30 14.53 -3.82
N THR A 101 -11.22 13.80 -4.47
CA THR A 101 -12.22 12.94 -3.82
C THR A 101 -12.11 11.47 -4.20
N ILE A 102 -11.26 11.13 -5.17
CA ILE A 102 -10.96 9.73 -5.53
C ILE A 102 -9.49 9.54 -5.92
N LEU A 103 -8.91 8.43 -5.50
CA LEU A 103 -7.57 8.01 -5.89
C LEU A 103 -7.67 6.75 -6.75
N ARG A 104 -7.04 6.78 -7.93
CA ARG A 104 -6.81 5.57 -8.73
C ARG A 104 -5.38 5.11 -8.49
N ILE A 105 -5.21 3.88 -8.03
CA ILE A 105 -3.90 3.30 -7.68
C ILE A 105 -3.59 2.16 -8.65
N PRO A 106 -2.72 2.38 -9.65
CA PRO A 106 -2.24 1.31 -10.52
C PRO A 106 -1.43 0.31 -9.71
N THR A 107 -1.68 -0.98 -9.90
CA THR A 107 -0.87 -2.06 -9.32
C THR A 107 -0.47 -3.06 -10.39
N SER A 108 0.72 -3.63 -10.26
CA SER A 108 1.12 -4.78 -11.07
C SER A 108 0.39 -6.04 -10.60
N TYR A 109 0.05 -6.94 -11.51
CA TYR A 109 -0.50 -8.26 -11.14
C TYR A 109 0.44 -9.02 -10.19
N ALA A 110 1.75 -8.74 -10.25
CA ALA A 110 2.76 -9.34 -9.40
C ALA A 110 2.53 -9.06 -7.91
N ALA A 111 1.86 -7.97 -7.54
CA ALA A 111 1.45 -7.68 -6.16
C ALA A 111 0.53 -8.78 -5.60
N TRP A 112 -0.32 -9.38 -6.45
CA TRP A 112 -1.44 -10.20 -6.04
C TRP A 112 -1.17 -11.70 -6.16
N VAL A 113 -0.45 -12.14 -7.21
CA VAL A 113 -0.31 -13.57 -7.54
C VAL A 113 1.14 -14.03 -7.59
N LYS A 114 1.40 -15.25 -7.12
CA LYS A 114 2.73 -15.87 -7.21
C LYS A 114 2.86 -16.50 -8.58
N VAL A 115 3.72 -15.95 -9.42
CA VAL A 115 4.00 -16.56 -10.72
C VAL A 115 4.78 -17.87 -10.48
N PRO A 116 4.35 -19.01 -11.08
CA PRO A 116 5.02 -20.29 -10.89
C PRO A 116 6.51 -20.25 -11.26
N ALA A 117 7.31 -21.08 -10.59
CA ALA A 117 8.78 -21.03 -10.62
C ALA A 117 9.47 -21.35 -11.98
N GLY A 118 8.70 -21.51 -13.06
CA GLY A 118 9.21 -21.66 -14.44
C GLY A 118 9.24 -20.34 -15.24
N THR A 119 8.47 -19.34 -14.83
CA THR A 119 8.46 -17.98 -15.38
C THR A 119 8.83 -17.02 -14.25
N LYS A 120 10.13 -16.75 -14.08
CA LYS A 120 10.62 -15.87 -13.01
C LYS A 120 10.10 -14.44 -13.25
N SER A 121 8.98 -14.06 -12.63
CA SER A 121 8.64 -12.64 -12.53
C SER A 121 9.70 -11.98 -11.64
N PRO A 122 10.45 -10.99 -12.15
CA PRO A 122 11.51 -10.36 -11.38
C PRO A 122 10.95 -9.33 -10.37
N ILE A 123 9.64 -9.05 -10.40
CA ILE A 123 8.97 -8.03 -9.58
C ILE A 123 8.58 -8.62 -8.20
N SER A 124 9.01 -7.96 -7.12
CA SER A 124 8.80 -8.43 -5.74
C SER A 124 7.40 -8.15 -5.19
N LYS A 125 6.82 -9.16 -4.54
CA LYS A 125 5.45 -9.20 -3.97
C LYS A 125 5.14 -8.37 -2.71
N PRO A 126 5.86 -8.54 -1.57
CA PRO A 126 5.18 -8.46 -0.28
C PRO A 126 4.78 -7.05 0.17
N SER A 127 5.43 -6.01 -0.35
CA SER A 127 5.28 -4.65 0.15
C SER A 127 4.21 -3.81 -0.53
N GLN A 128 3.90 -4.09 -1.78
CA GLN A 128 2.93 -3.29 -2.53
C GLN A 128 1.56 -3.34 -1.84
N LEU A 129 1.16 -4.52 -1.36
CA LEU A 129 -0.08 -4.72 -0.62
C LEU A 129 -0.06 -4.02 0.75
N MET A 130 1.05 -4.10 1.48
CA MET A 130 1.20 -3.41 2.77
C MET A 130 1.08 -1.90 2.60
N ARG A 131 1.67 -1.34 1.55
CA ARG A 131 1.64 0.08 1.23
C ARG A 131 0.25 0.54 0.77
N LEU A 132 -0.44 -0.27 -0.05
CA LEU A 132 -1.81 -0.02 -0.45
C LEU A 132 -2.75 0.08 0.76
N GLN A 133 -2.60 -0.84 1.74
CA GLN A 133 -3.40 -0.82 2.96
C GLN A 133 -3.12 0.41 3.82
N SER A 134 -1.86 0.85 3.93
CA SER A 134 -1.51 2.05 4.70
C SER A 134 -2.09 3.36 4.15
N THR A 135 -2.45 3.37 2.86
CA THR A 135 -3.00 4.57 2.19
C THR A 135 -4.53 4.60 2.21
N THR A 136 -5.17 3.47 2.55
CA THR A 136 -6.63 3.33 2.60
C THR A 136 -7.20 3.57 4.01
N CYS A 137 -6.34 3.74 5.02
CA CYS A 137 -6.75 4.00 6.41
C CYS A 137 -6.82 5.50 6.79
N ILE A 138 -6.80 6.39 5.80
CA ILE A 138 -7.01 7.84 5.94
C ILE A 138 -8.33 8.17 5.24
#